data_AF-A0A7S0L1K2-F1
#
_entry.id   AF-A0A7S0L1K2-F1
#
_cell.length_a   1.000
_cell.length_b   1.000
_cell.length_c   1.000
_cell.angle_alpha   90.00
_cell.angle_beta   90.00
_cell.angle_gamma   90.00
#
_symmetry.space_group_name_H-M   'P 1'
#
loop_
_entity.id
_entity.type
_entity.pdbx_description
1 polymer ?
#
loop_
_entity_poly.entity_id
_entity_poly.type
_entity_poly.pdbx_seq_one_letter_code
_entity_poly.pdbx_strand_id
1 'polypeptide(L)'
;EVRAVPAVAALFTAACADVLFPFLASAYGESLSASVVNLRVWDAFVVRYDAKAQRSLPTHQDDSHLSLTIALNSRSEYGGGGTSFEAPLRRAAAPVGDHGTEVLCLVKPELGHVVAFPGGLRHGGAPVTE
;
A
#
# COMPACT_ATOMS: atom_id res chain seq x y z
N GLU A 1 -8.17 13.64 6.28
CA GLU A 1 -6.81 13.70 5.69
C GLU A 1 -5.77 13.91 6.78
N VAL A 2 -4.55 13.40 6.60
CA VAL A 2 -3.44 13.49 7.58
C VAL A 2 -3.09 14.95 7.89
N ARG A 3 -3.04 15.82 6.87
CA ARG A 3 -2.72 17.25 7.02
C ARG A 3 -3.68 18.03 7.93
N ALA A 4 -4.90 17.53 8.13
CA ALA A 4 -5.90 18.17 8.98
C ALA A 4 -5.65 17.97 10.49
N VAL A 5 -4.73 17.08 10.87
CA VAL A 5 -4.40 16.78 12.28
C VAL A 5 -2.91 17.07 12.51
N PRO A 6 -2.53 18.24 13.06
CA PRO A 6 -1.13 18.70 13.08
C PRO A 6 -0.13 17.73 13.70
N ALA A 7 -0.50 17.08 14.81
CA ALA A 7 0.37 16.10 15.47
C ALA A 7 0.64 14.89 14.58
N VAL A 8 -0.38 14.40 13.86
CA VAL A 8 -0.25 13.27 12.92
C VAL A 8 0.54 13.71 11.69
N ALA A 9 0.30 14.92 11.18
CA ALA A 9 1.05 15.47 10.06
C ALA A 9 2.55 15.56 10.36
N ALA A 10 2.93 16.08 11.54
CA ALA A 10 4.33 16.18 11.95
C ALA A 10 5.00 14.80 12.05
N LEU A 11 4.33 13.82 12.68
CA LEU A 11 4.81 12.44 12.76
C LEU A 11 4.96 11.80 11.38
N PHE A 12 3.97 11.99 10.51
CA PHE A 12 3.98 11.44 9.16
C PHE A 12 5.08 12.05 8.29
N THR A 13 5.29 13.38 8.37
CA THR A 13 6.39 14.05 7.65
C THR A 13 7.75 13.53 8.09
N ALA A 14 7.98 13.32 9.40
CA ALA A 14 9.20 12.71 9.89
C ALA A 14 9.37 11.28 9.36
N ALA A 15 8.32 10.44 9.44
CA ALA A 15 8.35 9.08 8.91
C ALA A 15 8.62 9.02 7.39
N CYS A 16 8.11 9.99 6.62
CA CYS A 16 8.43 10.12 5.21
C CYS A 16 9.92 10.38 4.98
N ALA A 17 10.49 11.37 5.69
CA ALA A 17 11.89 11.77 5.52
C ALA A 17 12.86 10.67 5.99
N ASP A 18 12.58 10.06 7.14
CA ASP A 18 13.52 9.19 7.83
C ASP A 18 13.42 7.72 7.38
N VAL A 19 12.25 7.30 6.88
CA VAL A 19 11.96 5.89 6.59
C VAL A 19 11.43 5.68 5.16
N LEU A 20 10.29 6.27 4.81
CA LEU A 20 9.60 5.91 3.57
C LEU A 20 10.38 6.36 2.32
N PHE A 21 10.85 7.61 2.27
CA PHE A 21 11.55 8.09 1.08
C PHE A 21 12.88 7.36 0.84
N PRO A 22 13.74 7.12 1.86
CA PRO A 22 14.92 6.28 1.68
C PRO A 22 14.58 4.86 1.20
N PHE A 23 13.56 4.22 1.80
CA PHE A 23 13.11 2.89 1.39
C PHE A 23 12.65 2.86 -0.07
N LEU A 24 11.81 3.81 -0.48
CA LEU A 24 11.28 3.89 -1.84
C LEU A 24 12.36 4.23 -2.87
N ALA A 25 13.30 5.12 -2.53
CA ALA A 25 14.44 5.42 -3.38
C ALA A 25 15.34 4.19 -3.56
N SER A 26 15.54 3.39 -2.51
CA SER A 26 16.28 2.12 -2.63
C SER A 26 15.54 1.07 -3.44
N ALA A 27 14.22 0.97 -3.32
CA ALA A 27 13.42 -0.05 -4.00
C ALA A 27 13.13 0.28 -5.47
N TYR A 28 13.00 1.57 -5.80
CA TYR A 28 12.53 2.05 -7.11
C TYR A 28 13.46 3.08 -7.76
N GLY A 29 14.66 3.29 -7.22
CA GLY A 29 15.56 4.34 -7.70
C GLY A 29 15.94 4.20 -9.17
N GLU A 30 16.26 2.98 -9.61
CA GLU A 30 16.59 2.72 -11.01
C GLU A 30 15.36 2.70 -11.92
N SER A 31 14.25 2.10 -11.46
CA SER A 31 13.07 1.86 -12.28
C SER A 31 12.18 3.08 -12.46
N LEU A 32 12.12 3.96 -11.45
CA LEU A 32 11.27 5.15 -11.44
C LEU A 32 12.07 6.46 -11.34
N SER A 33 13.40 6.41 -11.45
CA SER A 33 14.28 7.56 -11.15
C SER A 33 13.98 8.16 -9.77
N ALA A 34 13.52 7.34 -8.83
CA ALA A 34 13.10 7.78 -7.50
C ALA A 34 14.33 8.14 -6.66
N SER A 35 14.30 9.33 -6.04
CA SER A 35 15.33 9.76 -5.11
C SER A 35 14.68 10.46 -3.93
N VAL A 36 15.34 10.41 -2.77
CA VAL A 36 14.85 11.07 -1.56
C VAL A 36 14.54 12.56 -1.79
N VAL A 37 15.23 13.21 -2.72
CA VAL A 37 15.05 14.63 -3.03
C VAL A 37 13.87 14.91 -3.98
N ASN A 38 13.40 13.94 -4.77
CA ASN A 38 12.31 14.11 -5.73
C ASN A 38 10.98 13.47 -5.31
N LEU A 39 10.98 12.63 -4.28
CA LEU A 39 9.76 12.04 -3.74
C LEU A 39 8.94 13.08 -2.97
N ARG A 40 7.63 13.14 -3.24
CA ARG A 40 6.66 14.00 -2.56
C ARG A 40 5.38 13.21 -2.31
N VAL A 41 4.73 13.50 -1.19
CA VAL A 41 3.38 12.98 -0.93
C VAL A 41 2.37 13.91 -1.59
N TRP A 42 1.59 13.38 -2.51
CA TRP A 42 0.48 14.10 -3.15
C TRP A 42 -0.73 14.19 -2.21
N ASP A 43 -1.13 13.05 -1.64
CA ASP A 43 -2.22 12.95 -0.67
C ASP A 43 -1.91 11.84 0.37
N ALA A 44 -2.45 12.00 1.57
CA ALA A 44 -2.35 11.04 2.66
C ALA A 44 -3.57 11.12 3.57
N PHE A 45 -4.17 9.96 3.84
CA PHE A 45 -5.33 9.81 4.70
C PHE A 45 -5.34 8.44 5.37
N VAL A 46 -6.13 8.33 6.45
CA VAL A 46 -6.39 7.07 7.14
C VAL A 46 -7.80 6.64 6.80
N VAL A 47 -7.96 5.40 6.34
CA VAL A 47 -9.26 4.78 6.08
C VAL A 47 -9.56 3.77 7.16
N ARG A 48 -10.80 3.77 7.66
CA ARG A 48 -11.31 2.71 8.53
C ARG A 48 -12.35 1.91 7.76
N TYR A 49 -12.11 0.61 7.63
CA TYR A 49 -13.09 -0.34 7.13
C TYR A 49 -13.81 -1.01 8.29
N ASP A 50 -15.10 -1.26 8.12
CA ASP A 50 -15.96 -1.92 9.11
C ASP A 50 -17.02 -2.75 8.38
N ALA A 51 -17.25 -3.97 8.84
CA ALA A 51 -18.17 -4.92 8.20
C ALA A 51 -19.63 -4.42 8.12
N LYS A 52 -20.04 -3.51 9.02
CA LYS A 52 -21.38 -2.92 9.11
C LYS A 52 -21.47 -1.52 8.51
N ALA A 53 -20.35 -0.92 8.11
CA ALA A 53 -20.30 0.38 7.46
C ALA A 53 -19.58 0.27 6.11
N GLN A 54 -18.62 1.16 5.83
CA GLN A 54 -17.78 1.05 4.65
C GLN A 54 -16.86 -0.17 4.79
N ARG A 55 -17.21 -1.28 4.15
CA ARG A 55 -16.44 -2.53 4.26
C ARG A 55 -15.44 -2.77 3.14
N SER A 56 -15.54 -2.04 2.03
CA SER A 56 -14.75 -2.24 0.81
C SER A 56 -14.56 -0.93 0.06
N LEU A 57 -13.69 -0.95 -0.95
CA LEU A 57 -13.52 0.15 -1.89
C LEU A 57 -13.55 -0.40 -3.33
N PRO A 58 -14.41 0.13 -4.23
CA PRO A 58 -14.47 -0.33 -5.62
C PRO A 58 -13.13 -0.24 -6.33
N THR A 59 -12.95 -1.06 -7.36
CA THR A 59 -11.71 -1.04 -8.16
C THR A 59 -11.55 0.29 -8.88
N HIS A 60 -10.37 0.91 -8.72
CA HIS A 60 -10.01 2.20 -9.29
C HIS A 60 -8.51 2.24 -9.62
N GLN A 61 -8.05 3.40 -10.08
CA GLN A 61 -6.65 3.79 -10.20
C GLN A 61 -6.45 5.06 -9.39
N ASP A 62 -5.23 5.28 -8.93
CA ASP A 62 -4.85 6.50 -8.23
C ASP A 62 -4.17 7.47 -9.19
N ASP A 63 -4.31 8.77 -8.93
CA ASP A 63 -3.62 9.85 -9.68
C ASP A 63 -2.15 10.02 -9.23
N SER A 64 -1.56 8.99 -8.64
CA SER A 64 -0.18 8.99 -8.13
C SER A 64 0.76 8.24 -9.09
N HIS A 65 2.06 8.57 -9.03
CA HIS A 65 3.07 7.70 -9.67
C HIS A 65 3.25 6.40 -8.89
N LEU A 66 3.20 6.49 -7.56
CA LEU A 66 3.34 5.38 -6.64
C LEU A 66 2.36 5.57 -5.48
N SER A 67 1.60 4.53 -5.20
CA SER A 67 0.67 4.44 -4.08
C SER A 67 1.20 3.50 -3.01
N LEU A 68 0.92 3.84 -1.76
CA LEU A 68 1.31 3.07 -0.58
C LEU A 68 0.07 2.81 0.28
N THR A 69 -0.09 1.56 0.73
CA THR A 69 -0.99 1.23 1.84
C THR A 69 -0.16 0.71 3.01
N ILE A 70 -0.52 1.15 4.23
CA ILE A 70 0.16 0.77 5.48
C ILE A 70 -0.88 0.15 6.39
N ALA A 71 -0.66 -1.09 6.84
CA ALA A 71 -1.54 -1.70 7.84
C ALA A 71 -1.32 -1.07 9.21
N LEU A 72 -2.39 -0.52 9.79
CA LEU A 72 -2.37 0.17 11.09
C LEU A 72 -2.88 -0.70 12.26
N ASN A 73 -3.42 -1.87 11.97
CA ASN A 73 -3.89 -2.84 12.96
C ASN A 73 -3.56 -4.28 12.51
N SER A 74 -3.57 -5.21 13.45
CA SER A 74 -3.27 -6.63 13.22
C SER A 74 -4.35 -7.30 12.37
N ARG A 75 -3.95 -8.29 11.56
CA ARG A 75 -4.88 -9.13 10.80
C ARG A 75 -5.84 -9.94 11.68
N SER A 76 -5.50 -10.12 12.96
CA SER A 76 -6.36 -10.78 13.94
C SER A 76 -7.53 -9.91 14.39
N GLU A 77 -7.53 -8.61 14.07
CA GLU A 77 -8.57 -7.67 14.48
C GLU A 77 -9.71 -7.56 13.46
N TYR A 78 -9.61 -8.26 12.32
CA TYR A 78 -10.66 -8.25 11.28
C TYR A 78 -10.61 -9.46 10.34
N GLY A 79 -11.79 -9.93 9.92
CA GLY A 79 -11.94 -10.96 8.89
C GLY A 79 -11.99 -10.37 7.47
N GLY A 80 -11.57 -11.15 6.47
CA GLY A 80 -11.50 -10.70 5.08
C GLY A 80 -10.47 -9.58 4.86
N GLY A 81 -10.79 -8.61 4.02
CA GLY A 81 -9.98 -7.42 3.76
C GLY A 81 -8.75 -7.63 2.87
N GLY A 82 -7.96 -6.57 2.71
CA GLY A 82 -6.75 -6.53 1.88
C GLY A 82 -6.91 -5.64 0.63
N THR A 83 -5.80 -5.45 -0.08
CA THR A 83 -5.77 -4.75 -1.37
C THR A 83 -5.90 -5.78 -2.48
N SER A 84 -7.00 -5.72 -3.23
CA SER A 84 -7.22 -6.57 -4.40
C SER A 84 -6.67 -5.91 -5.66
N PHE A 85 -5.93 -6.64 -6.48
CA PHE A 85 -5.41 -6.21 -7.78
C PHE A 85 -6.08 -7.03 -8.87
N GLU A 86 -6.48 -6.40 -9.97
CA GLU A 86 -7.06 -7.14 -11.10
C GLU A 86 -6.01 -7.93 -11.88
N ALA A 87 -4.80 -7.40 -11.95
CA ALA A 87 -3.70 -8.05 -12.62
C ALA A 87 -3.05 -9.09 -11.68
N PRO A 88 -2.78 -10.31 -12.19
CA PRO A 88 -1.92 -11.29 -11.55
C PRO A 88 -0.59 -10.68 -11.09
N LEU A 89 -0.32 -10.68 -9.78
CA LEU A 89 1.00 -10.34 -9.25
C LEU A 89 1.87 -11.58 -9.18
N ARG A 90 3.14 -11.44 -9.59
CA ARG A 90 4.16 -12.49 -9.48
C ARG A 90 5.06 -12.20 -8.30
N ARG A 91 5.27 -13.20 -7.45
CA ARG A 91 6.26 -13.10 -6.37
C ARG A 91 7.67 -13.14 -6.97
N ALA A 92 8.51 -12.16 -6.62
CA ALA A 92 9.85 -12.01 -7.20
C ALA A 92 10.87 -13.11 -6.80
N ALA A 93 10.49 -14.08 -5.96
CA ALA A 93 11.38 -15.09 -5.40
C ALA A 93 10.89 -16.54 -5.59
N ALA A 94 10.37 -16.88 -6.77
CA ALA A 94 10.33 -18.29 -7.18
C ALA A 94 11.74 -18.68 -7.67
N PRO A 95 12.36 -19.75 -7.16
CA PRO A 95 13.60 -20.28 -7.72
C PRO A 95 13.42 -20.54 -9.22
N VAL A 96 14.47 -20.28 -10.01
CA VAL A 96 14.49 -20.62 -11.43
C VAL A 96 14.28 -22.13 -11.57
N GLY A 97 13.09 -22.53 -12.04
CA GLY A 97 12.69 -23.95 -12.18
C GLY A 97 11.44 -24.34 -11.39
N ASP A 98 10.93 -23.50 -10.49
CA ASP A 98 9.63 -23.72 -9.87
C ASP A 98 8.51 -23.18 -10.78
N HIS A 99 7.75 -24.10 -11.38
CA HIS A 99 6.55 -23.78 -12.16
C HIS A 99 5.33 -23.45 -11.27
N GLY A 100 5.48 -23.49 -9.94
CA GLY A 100 4.51 -23.02 -8.97
C GLY A 100 4.56 -21.50 -8.80
N THR A 101 4.31 -20.73 -9.86
CA THR A 101 4.15 -19.28 -9.70
C THR A 101 2.85 -19.01 -8.93
N GLU A 102 2.95 -18.72 -7.64
CA GLU A 102 1.83 -18.17 -6.90
C GLU A 102 1.45 -16.82 -7.51
N VAL A 103 0.31 -16.81 -8.19
CA VAL A 103 -0.34 -15.60 -8.66
C VAL A 103 -1.18 -15.06 -7.52
N LEU A 104 -0.84 -13.86 -7.06
CA LEU A 104 -1.61 -13.17 -6.04
C LEU A 104 -2.43 -12.06 -6.70
N CYS A 105 -3.73 -12.05 -6.43
CA CYS A 105 -4.61 -10.92 -6.74
C CYS A 105 -5.08 -10.20 -5.47
N LEU A 106 -4.62 -10.63 -4.29
CA LEU A 106 -5.00 -10.06 -3.00
C LEU A 106 -3.78 -9.99 -2.09
N VAL A 107 -3.49 -8.81 -1.56
CA VAL A 107 -2.41 -8.59 -0.60
C VAL A 107 -2.98 -8.06 0.70
N LYS A 108 -2.76 -8.80 1.78
CA LYS A 108 -3.10 -8.39 3.15
C LYS A 108 -1.77 -8.26 3.91
N PRO A 109 -1.23 -7.06 4.18
CA PRO A 109 0.03 -6.88 4.90
C PRO A 109 -0.11 -7.14 6.41
N GLU A 110 1.00 -7.41 7.12
CA GLU A 110 1.01 -7.44 8.60
C GLU A 110 1.02 -6.02 9.16
N LEU A 111 0.73 -5.86 10.47
CA LEU A 111 0.82 -4.56 11.15
C LEU A 111 2.17 -3.87 10.86
N GLY A 112 2.10 -2.61 10.41
CA GLY A 112 3.26 -1.78 10.09
C GLY A 112 3.91 -2.07 8.73
N HIS A 113 3.53 -3.15 8.04
CA HIS A 113 4.04 -3.42 6.70
C HIS A 113 3.38 -2.52 5.65
N VAL A 114 4.15 -2.25 4.61
CA VAL A 114 3.79 -1.39 3.47
C VAL A 114 3.55 -2.24 2.24
N VAL A 115 2.49 -1.95 1.48
CA VAL A 115 2.33 -2.39 0.10
C VAL A 115 2.51 -1.17 -0.80
N ALA A 116 3.55 -1.18 -1.62
CA ALA A 116 3.83 -0.12 -2.59
C ALA A 116 3.56 -0.64 -4.01
N PHE A 117 2.86 0.15 -4.82
CA PHE A 117 2.48 -0.22 -6.19
C PHE A 117 2.29 1.01 -7.08
N PRO A 118 2.42 0.89 -8.41
CA PRO A 118 2.17 2.01 -9.33
C PRO A 118 0.72 2.50 -9.20
N GLY A 119 0.50 3.82 -9.12
CA GLY A 119 -0.86 4.37 -8.93
C GLY A 119 -1.82 4.01 -10.07
N GLY A 120 -1.30 3.87 -11.29
CA GLY A 120 -2.05 3.40 -12.46
C GLY A 120 -2.44 1.90 -12.43
N LEU A 121 -2.05 1.13 -11.42
CA LEU A 121 -2.45 -0.27 -11.30
C LEU A 121 -3.90 -0.36 -10.78
N ARG A 122 -4.78 -1.07 -11.52
CA ARG A 122 -6.18 -1.24 -11.10
C ARG A 122 -6.28 -2.08 -9.84
N HIS A 123 -6.80 -1.48 -8.78
CA HIS A 123 -6.87 -2.10 -7.46
C HIS A 123 -8.08 -1.62 -6.66
N GLY A 124 -8.41 -2.30 -5.57
CA GLY A 124 -9.53 -1.99 -4.70
C GLY A 124 -9.35 -2.53 -3.29
N GLY A 125 -10.27 -2.16 -2.40
CA GLY A 125 -10.31 -2.68 -1.03
C GLY A 125 -11.24 -3.89 -0.97
N ALA A 126 -10.67 -5.09 -0.76
CA ALA A 126 -11.45 -6.30 -0.56
C ALA A 126 -12.33 -6.17 0.70
N PRO A 127 -13.52 -6.80 0.72
CA PRO A 127 -14.48 -6.59 1.80
C PRO A 127 -13.96 -7.13 3.15
N VAL A 128 -14.05 -6.30 4.19
CA VAL A 128 -13.99 -6.72 5.59
C VAL A 128 -15.30 -7.40 5.96
N THR A 129 -15.22 -8.53 6.69
CA THR A 129 -16.39 -9.39 6.99
C THR A 129 -16.77 -9.44 8.46
N GLU A 130 -15.85 -9.14 9.37
CA GLU A 130 -16.04 -9.13 10.82
C GLU A 130 -14.97 -8.26 11.49
#